data_AF-A0A8T3MSF7-F1
#
_entry.id   AF-A0A8T3MSF7-F1
#
_cell.length_a   1.000
_cell.length_b   1.000
_cell.length_c   1.000
_cell.angle_alpha   90.00
_cell.angle_beta   90.00
_cell.angle_gamma   90.00
#
_symmetry.space_group_name_H-M   'P 1'
#
loop_
_entity.id
_entity.type
_entity.pdbx_description
1 polymer ?
#
loop_
_entity_poly.entity_id
_entity_poly.type
_entity_poly.pdbx_seq_one_letter_code
_entity_poly.pdbx_strand_id
1 'polypeptide(L)'
;MGTLTHQLAQVRLLLEAVEVQLHAIARSSVGLRLLDRIGWTRMLRLAMVGWWSVIVVASGTVFRPDLIHPTDLGSDTSNYIAAAERVAAGHDVYSLQPGDRPVPLDNPPDWTVPLLSPPTMAVGSNWTVAIPDGWRLYPMWAIGLGGTAAAGFLVAAFAPPLLLLVATQFWWGLGITAWSGNVNALIVPAMVVVWWGMRSRRVWAERLAGILTALAAGLKIGPLVVAVWLLAQRRRQAAIAMIATGLGLGVATLILVGPGSAFRWLDIARATAAVSSDLSLPRILERAGVPGSLAALAIPVD
;
A
#
# COMPACT_ATOMS: atom_id res chain seq x y z
N MET A 1 21.14 -12.89 -21.36
CA MET A 1 21.56 -12.27 -20.08
C MET A 1 22.72 -11.28 -20.21
N GLY A 2 23.66 -11.41 -21.16
CA GLY A 2 24.81 -10.50 -21.28
C GLY A 2 24.50 -9.05 -21.74
N THR A 3 23.45 -8.85 -22.54
CA THR A 3 23.12 -7.53 -23.14
C THR A 3 22.55 -6.53 -22.12
N LEU A 4 21.63 -6.95 -21.25
CA LEU A 4 21.03 -6.08 -20.23
C LEU A 4 22.08 -5.61 -19.20
N THR A 5 22.93 -6.52 -18.73
CA THR A 5 24.00 -6.20 -17.77
C THR A 5 24.97 -5.18 -18.36
N HIS A 6 25.30 -5.32 -19.65
CA HIS A 6 26.15 -4.37 -20.37
C HIS A 6 25.47 -3.00 -20.51
N GLN A 7 24.19 -2.95 -20.87
CA GLN A 7 23.42 -1.69 -20.94
C GLN A 7 23.35 -0.98 -19.59
N LEU A 8 23.11 -1.72 -18.49
CA LEU A 8 23.11 -1.16 -17.14
C LEU A 8 24.48 -0.61 -16.74
N ALA A 9 25.56 -1.28 -17.11
CA ALA A 9 26.92 -0.79 -16.88
C ALA A 9 27.20 0.50 -17.66
N GLN A 10 26.77 0.60 -18.92
CA GLN A 10 26.92 1.81 -19.72
C GLN A 10 26.11 2.99 -19.16
N VAL A 11 24.86 2.76 -18.75
CA VAL A 11 24.05 3.80 -18.09
C VAL A 11 24.72 4.27 -16.81
N ARG A 12 25.29 3.36 -16.02
CA ARG A 12 26.03 3.73 -14.81
C ARG A 12 27.23 4.62 -15.12
N LEU A 13 28.05 4.27 -16.12
CA LEU A 13 29.22 5.08 -16.51
C LEU A 13 28.82 6.47 -17.01
N LEU A 14 27.72 6.56 -17.77
CA LEU A 14 27.16 7.85 -18.21
C LEU A 14 26.71 8.70 -17.02
N LEU A 15 26.03 8.11 -16.03
CA LEU A 15 25.62 8.81 -14.82
C LEU A 15 26.82 9.28 -14.00
N GLU A 16 27.87 8.46 -13.87
CA GLU A 16 29.13 8.83 -13.20
C GLU A 16 29.84 9.99 -13.94
N ALA A 17 29.85 9.98 -15.27
CA ALA A 17 30.44 11.07 -16.06
C ALA A 17 29.66 12.39 -15.93
N VAL A 18 28.32 12.33 -15.94
CA VAL A 18 27.44 13.48 -15.71
C VAL A 18 27.66 14.04 -14.31
N GLU A 19 27.76 13.18 -13.29
CA GLU A 19 28.04 13.58 -11.92
C GLU A 19 29.37 14.35 -11.81
N VAL A 20 30.44 13.85 -12.45
CA VAL A 20 31.74 14.54 -12.48
C VAL A 20 31.65 15.92 -13.15
N GLN A 21 30.94 16.05 -14.27
CA GLN A 21 30.74 17.35 -14.93
C GLN A 21 29.94 18.32 -14.07
N LEU A 22 28.86 17.85 -13.42
CA LEU A 22 28.07 18.66 -12.51
C LEU A 22 28.91 19.14 -11.32
N HIS A 23 29.77 18.29 -10.76
CA HIS A 23 30.72 18.68 -9.72
C HIS A 23 31.70 19.76 -10.20
N ALA A 24 32.22 19.66 -11.43
CA ALA A 24 33.14 20.67 -11.98
C ALA A 24 32.45 22.04 -12.14
N ILE A 25 31.21 22.06 -12.66
CA ILE A 25 30.39 23.27 -12.78
C ILE A 25 30.05 23.84 -11.39
N ALA A 26 29.74 22.98 -10.42
CA ALA A 26 29.42 23.41 -9.07
C ALA A 26 30.60 24.12 -8.39
N ARG A 27 31.82 23.61 -8.58
CA ARG A 27 33.02 24.19 -7.95
C ARG A 27 33.39 25.56 -8.50
N SER A 28 32.99 25.91 -9.72
CA SER A 28 33.27 27.23 -10.30
C SER A 28 32.41 28.35 -9.69
N SER A 29 31.26 28.00 -9.10
CA SER A 29 30.32 28.97 -8.51
C SER A 29 30.41 29.00 -6.98
N VAL A 30 30.50 30.19 -6.37
CA VAL A 30 30.63 30.34 -4.90
C VAL A 30 29.45 29.67 -4.15
N GLY A 31 28.21 29.87 -4.61
CA GLY A 31 27.02 29.27 -3.98
C GLY A 31 26.97 27.75 -4.12
N LEU A 32 27.38 27.20 -5.27
CA LEU A 32 27.35 25.77 -5.54
C LEU A 32 28.52 25.01 -4.88
N ARG A 33 29.62 25.70 -4.49
CA ARG A 33 30.70 25.10 -3.70
C ARG A 33 30.25 24.61 -2.33
N LEU A 34 29.30 25.30 -1.70
CA LEU A 34 28.74 24.86 -0.43
C LEU A 34 27.94 23.55 -0.59
N LEU A 35 27.24 23.44 -1.72
CA LEU A 35 26.46 22.26 -2.10
C LEU A 35 27.38 21.06 -2.40
N ASP A 36 28.49 21.31 -3.10
CA ASP A 36 29.51 20.32 -3.43
C ASP A 36 30.15 19.70 -2.17
N ARG A 37 30.39 20.52 -1.14
CA ARG A 37 30.95 20.06 0.14
C ARG A 37 30.02 19.12 0.92
N ILE A 38 28.72 19.37 0.85
CA ILE A 38 27.71 18.51 1.48
C ILE A 38 27.54 17.22 0.67
N GLY A 39 27.66 17.33 -0.65
CA GLY A 39 27.51 16.26 -1.63
C GLY A 39 26.07 16.19 -2.15
N TRP A 40 25.91 16.14 -3.47
CA TRP A 40 24.62 16.16 -4.17
C TRP A 40 23.65 15.09 -3.69
N THR A 41 24.15 13.87 -3.44
CA THR A 41 23.32 12.78 -2.91
C THR A 41 22.76 13.12 -1.52
N ARG A 42 23.57 13.68 -0.62
CA ARG A 42 23.09 14.06 0.73
C ARG A 42 22.08 15.18 0.64
N MET A 43 22.31 16.17 -0.21
CA MET A 43 21.36 17.25 -0.44
C MET A 43 20.04 16.75 -1.00
N LEU A 44 20.07 15.88 -2.01
CA LEU A 44 18.87 15.27 -2.57
C LEU A 44 18.09 14.56 -1.46
N ARG A 45 18.76 13.77 -0.61
CA ARG A 45 18.13 13.10 0.52
C ARG A 45 17.51 14.07 1.52
N LEU A 46 18.19 15.15 1.88
CA LEU A 46 17.66 16.19 2.77
C LEU A 46 16.44 16.89 2.15
N ALA A 47 16.52 17.25 0.87
CA ALA A 47 15.40 17.82 0.13
C ALA A 47 14.21 16.84 0.06
N MET A 48 14.48 15.56 -0.16
CA MET A 48 13.49 14.49 -0.15
C MET A 48 12.85 14.34 1.24
N VAL A 49 13.62 14.32 2.33
CA VAL A 49 13.06 14.30 3.69
C VAL A 49 12.16 15.50 3.94
N GLY A 50 12.62 16.71 3.61
CA GLY A 50 11.83 17.93 3.76
C GLY A 50 10.56 17.91 2.93
N TRP A 51 10.65 17.51 1.67
CA TRP A 51 9.51 17.38 0.76
C TRP A 51 8.50 16.34 1.26
N TRP A 52 8.96 15.22 1.82
CA TRP A 52 8.09 14.19 2.37
C TRP A 52 7.35 14.69 3.60
N SER A 53 8.05 15.40 4.51
CA SER A 53 7.41 16.06 5.66
C SER A 53 6.32 17.04 5.22
N VAL A 54 6.58 17.86 4.21
CA VAL A 54 5.58 18.78 3.64
C VAL A 54 4.39 18.01 3.10
N ILE A 55 4.60 16.95 2.30
CA ILE A 55 3.50 16.15 1.74
C ILE A 55 2.67 15.48 2.83
N VAL A 56 3.29 14.88 3.84
CA VAL A 56 2.54 14.25 4.96
C VAL A 56 1.68 15.30 5.64
N VAL A 57 2.25 16.45 6.04
CA VAL A 57 1.47 17.50 6.72
C VAL A 57 0.38 18.07 5.81
N ALA A 58 0.71 18.43 4.58
CA ALA A 58 -0.23 19.02 3.64
C ALA A 58 -1.37 18.06 3.27
N SER A 59 -1.08 16.75 3.14
CA SER A 59 -2.10 15.74 2.84
C SER A 59 -3.23 15.76 3.87
N GLY A 60 -2.90 15.80 5.16
CA GLY A 60 -3.88 15.82 6.25
C GLY A 60 -4.42 17.21 6.60
N THR A 61 -3.74 18.31 6.24
CA THR A 61 -4.17 19.66 6.67
C THR A 61 -4.75 20.52 5.55
N VAL A 62 -4.44 20.21 4.29
CA VAL A 62 -4.82 21.01 3.12
C VAL A 62 -5.61 20.18 2.11
N PHE A 63 -5.09 19.02 1.70
CA PHE A 63 -5.70 18.24 0.60
C PHE A 63 -6.87 17.38 1.04
N ARG A 64 -6.75 16.74 2.21
CA ARG A 64 -7.74 15.82 2.78
C ARG A 64 -7.90 16.04 4.29
N PRO A 65 -8.34 17.24 4.71
CA PRO A 65 -8.56 17.56 6.12
C PRO A 65 -9.61 16.67 6.79
N ASP A 66 -10.51 16.06 6.00
CA ASP A 66 -11.45 15.04 6.47
C ASP A 66 -10.75 13.82 7.11
N LEU A 67 -9.53 13.49 6.69
CA LEU A 67 -8.82 12.29 7.16
C LEU A 67 -8.19 12.43 8.57
N ILE A 68 -8.24 13.61 9.18
CA ILE A 68 -7.77 13.82 10.56
C ILE A 68 -8.79 13.35 11.60
N HIS A 69 -10.00 13.04 11.16
CA HIS A 69 -11.11 12.56 12.00
C HIS A 69 -11.39 11.08 11.69
N PRO A 70 -10.53 10.13 12.11
CA PRO A 70 -10.68 8.71 11.77
C PRO A 70 -11.95 8.07 12.36
N THR A 71 -12.61 8.75 13.29
CA THR A 71 -13.88 8.37 13.90
C THR A 71 -15.11 8.66 13.04
N ASP A 72 -14.95 9.47 12.00
CA ASP A 72 -16.07 9.87 11.16
C ASP A 72 -16.60 8.66 10.39
N LEU A 73 -17.94 8.56 10.35
CA LEU A 73 -18.62 7.51 9.62
C LEU A 73 -18.29 7.61 8.14
N GLY A 74 -17.98 6.45 7.55
CA GLY A 74 -17.62 6.35 6.14
C GLY A 74 -16.15 6.51 5.81
N SER A 75 -15.29 6.78 6.80
CA SER A 75 -13.85 6.57 6.63
C SER A 75 -13.54 5.09 6.37
N ASP A 76 -12.42 4.82 5.69
CA ASP A 76 -12.00 3.44 5.41
C ASP A 76 -11.87 2.61 6.70
N THR A 77 -11.32 3.20 7.77
CA THR A 77 -11.19 2.53 9.07
C THR A 77 -12.56 2.24 9.68
N SER A 78 -13.51 3.18 9.60
CA SER A 78 -14.90 2.93 10.04
C SER A 78 -15.52 1.75 9.29
N ASN A 79 -15.27 1.62 7.99
CA ASN A 79 -15.83 0.53 7.18
C ASN A 79 -15.24 -0.84 7.56
N TYR A 80 -13.94 -0.90 7.87
CA TYR A 80 -13.31 -2.14 8.34
C TYR A 80 -13.78 -2.56 9.72
N ILE A 81 -14.01 -1.60 10.62
CA ILE A 81 -14.58 -1.86 11.94
C ILE A 81 -16.05 -2.28 11.84
N ALA A 82 -16.83 -1.63 10.97
CA ALA A 82 -18.21 -2.07 10.70
C ALA A 82 -18.25 -3.54 10.24
N ALA A 83 -17.29 -3.95 9.41
CA ALA A 83 -17.18 -5.35 9.00
C ALA A 83 -16.84 -6.30 10.17
N ALA A 84 -15.95 -5.88 11.09
CA ALA A 84 -15.65 -6.63 12.30
C ALA A 84 -16.87 -6.75 13.23
N GLU A 85 -17.62 -5.66 13.42
CA GLU A 85 -18.87 -5.64 14.19
C GLU A 85 -19.90 -6.62 13.59
N ARG A 86 -20.02 -6.69 12.26
CA ARG A 86 -20.88 -7.68 11.57
C ARG A 86 -20.44 -9.10 11.85
N VAL A 87 -19.14 -9.40 11.79
CA VAL A 87 -18.62 -10.74 12.15
C VAL A 87 -18.98 -11.09 13.60
N ALA A 88 -18.81 -10.16 14.54
CA ALA A 88 -19.15 -10.38 15.95
C ALA A 88 -20.66 -10.58 16.18
N ALA A 89 -21.51 -9.94 15.37
CA ALA A 89 -22.96 -10.11 15.40
C ALA A 89 -23.47 -11.35 14.63
N GLY A 90 -22.60 -12.06 13.90
CA GLY A 90 -23.00 -13.15 13.01
C GLY A 90 -23.73 -12.67 11.75
N HIS A 91 -23.61 -11.38 11.42
CA HIS A 91 -24.21 -10.77 10.24
C HIS A 91 -23.36 -11.01 8.99
N ASP A 92 -23.99 -10.91 7.82
CA ASP A 92 -23.30 -11.03 6.54
C ASP A 92 -22.46 -9.79 6.25
N VAL A 93 -21.13 -9.96 6.15
CA VAL A 93 -20.17 -8.86 6.03
C VAL A 93 -20.32 -8.02 4.75
N TYR A 94 -21.03 -8.52 3.74
CA TYR A 94 -21.28 -7.84 2.46
C TYR A 94 -22.70 -7.28 2.34
N SER A 95 -23.49 -7.27 3.42
CA SER A 95 -24.82 -6.66 3.44
C SER A 95 -25.03 -5.84 4.71
N LEU A 96 -25.78 -4.75 4.60
CA LEU A 96 -26.23 -4.02 5.79
C LEU A 96 -27.47 -4.68 6.36
N GLN A 97 -27.47 -4.91 7.68
CA GLN A 97 -28.59 -5.45 8.44
C GLN A 97 -29.04 -4.44 9.53
N PRO A 98 -30.28 -4.54 10.05
CA PRO A 98 -30.73 -3.68 11.13
C PRO A 98 -29.79 -3.74 12.34
N GLY A 99 -29.35 -2.59 12.83
CA GLY A 99 -28.40 -2.47 13.95
C GLY A 99 -26.93 -2.38 13.54
N ASP A 100 -26.60 -2.57 12.26
CA ASP A 100 -25.23 -2.39 11.78
C ASP A 100 -24.79 -0.91 11.82
N ARG A 101 -23.49 -0.70 12.06
CA ARG A 101 -22.84 0.59 11.82
C ARG A 101 -23.05 1.03 10.35
N PRO A 102 -23.50 2.27 10.12
CA PRO A 102 -23.67 2.80 8.76
C PRO A 102 -22.35 2.81 7.99
N VAL A 103 -22.43 2.48 6.70
CA VAL A 103 -21.32 2.53 5.75
C VAL A 103 -21.83 3.22 4.48
N PRO A 104 -21.04 4.12 3.85
CA PRO A 104 -21.40 4.74 2.59
C PRO A 104 -21.64 3.70 1.49
N LEU A 105 -22.81 3.77 0.86
CA LEU A 105 -23.20 2.94 -0.30
C LEU A 105 -23.52 3.83 -1.53
N ASP A 106 -23.05 5.07 -1.50
CA ASP A 106 -23.47 6.18 -2.36
C ASP A 106 -22.57 6.41 -3.56
N ASN A 107 -21.66 5.47 -3.88
CA ASN A 107 -20.83 5.55 -5.08
C ASN A 107 -21.09 4.43 -6.11
N PRO A 108 -22.35 4.16 -6.52
CA PRO A 108 -22.57 3.38 -7.73
C PRO A 108 -22.09 4.17 -8.97
N PRO A 109 -21.51 3.50 -9.98
CA PRO A 109 -21.37 2.05 -10.13
C PRO A 109 -20.10 1.45 -9.47
N ASP A 110 -19.22 2.27 -8.89
CA ASP A 110 -17.90 1.82 -8.41
C ASP A 110 -17.99 0.84 -7.24
N TRP A 111 -18.93 1.02 -6.31
CA TRP A 111 -19.23 0.02 -5.28
C TRP A 111 -20.67 0.07 -4.79
N THR A 112 -21.23 -1.11 -4.51
CA THR A 112 -22.63 -1.28 -4.05
C THR A 112 -22.73 -2.13 -2.79
N VAL A 113 -21.61 -2.43 -2.14
CA VAL A 113 -21.52 -3.29 -0.95
C VAL A 113 -20.73 -2.57 0.16
N PRO A 114 -21.02 -2.86 1.43
CA PRO A 114 -20.37 -2.18 2.56
C PRO A 114 -18.90 -2.59 2.76
N LEU A 115 -18.42 -3.62 2.06
CA LEU A 115 -17.02 -4.07 2.12
C LEU A 115 -16.56 -4.55 0.74
N LEU A 116 -15.48 -3.97 0.21
CA LEU A 116 -14.83 -4.43 -1.03
C LEU A 116 -13.63 -5.36 -0.77
N SER A 117 -13.08 -5.32 0.45
CA SER A 117 -11.97 -6.18 0.86
C SER A 117 -12.41 -7.64 1.02
N PRO A 118 -11.47 -8.61 0.94
CA PRO A 118 -11.78 -10.01 1.22
C PRO A 118 -12.29 -10.20 2.66
N PRO A 119 -13.01 -11.30 2.95
CA PRO A 119 -13.67 -11.49 4.25
C PRO A 119 -12.65 -11.65 5.41
N THR A 120 -11.42 -12.04 5.09
CA THR A 120 -10.26 -12.01 5.98
C THR A 120 -9.99 -10.64 6.58
N MET A 121 -10.37 -9.54 5.92
CA MET A 121 -10.24 -8.18 6.47
C MET A 121 -11.16 -7.98 7.69
N ALA A 122 -12.40 -8.47 7.61
CA ALA A 122 -13.36 -8.38 8.71
C ALA A 122 -12.87 -9.19 9.93
N VAL A 123 -12.41 -10.42 9.67
CA VAL A 123 -11.83 -11.29 10.71
C VAL A 123 -10.54 -10.70 11.30
N GLY A 124 -9.65 -10.19 10.45
CA GLY A 124 -8.40 -9.54 10.87
C GLY A 124 -8.63 -8.28 11.69
N SER A 125 -9.80 -7.66 11.57
CA SER A 125 -10.20 -6.48 12.32
C SER A 125 -11.02 -6.81 13.58
N ASN A 126 -11.34 -8.08 13.84
CA ASN A 126 -12.24 -8.49 14.92
C ASN A 126 -11.72 -8.12 16.33
N TRP A 127 -10.39 -8.00 16.50
CA TRP A 127 -9.80 -7.54 17.76
C TRP A 127 -10.25 -6.12 18.15
N THR A 128 -10.68 -5.29 17.19
CA THR A 128 -11.15 -3.93 17.44
C THR A 128 -12.45 -3.88 18.24
N VAL A 129 -13.27 -4.94 18.17
CA VAL A 129 -14.56 -5.04 18.89
C VAL A 129 -14.33 -5.11 20.41
N ALA A 130 -13.17 -5.60 20.85
CA ALA A 130 -12.77 -5.61 22.25
C ALA A 130 -12.40 -4.22 22.81
N ILE A 131 -12.29 -3.19 21.95
CA ILE A 131 -11.92 -1.83 22.32
C ILE A 131 -13.19 -0.95 22.31
N PRO A 132 -13.36 -0.03 23.29
CA PRO A 132 -14.49 0.90 23.28
C PRO A 132 -14.59 1.71 21.98
N ASP A 133 -15.82 2.03 21.58
CA ASP A 133 -16.11 2.56 20.24
C ASP A 133 -15.37 3.86 19.91
N GLY A 134 -15.28 4.79 20.86
CA GLY A 134 -14.54 6.04 20.67
C GLY A 134 -13.03 5.86 20.52
N TRP A 135 -12.47 4.68 20.81
CA TRP A 135 -11.03 4.43 20.80
C TRP A 135 -10.58 3.45 19.72
N ARG A 136 -11.45 2.54 19.25
CA ARG A 136 -11.06 1.40 18.39
C ARG A 136 -10.43 1.77 17.05
N LEU A 137 -10.70 2.98 16.54
CA LEU A 137 -10.19 3.48 15.24
C LEU A 137 -8.77 4.04 15.34
N TYR A 138 -8.39 4.61 16.49
CA TYR A 138 -7.12 5.31 16.65
C TYR A 138 -5.87 4.43 16.55
N PRO A 139 -5.82 3.19 17.08
CA PRO A 139 -4.63 2.36 16.95
C PRO A 139 -4.28 2.05 15.49
N MET A 140 -5.25 1.66 14.68
CA MET A 140 -5.02 1.37 13.25
C MET A 140 -4.58 2.62 12.50
N TRP A 141 -5.26 3.75 12.75
CA TRP A 141 -4.93 5.02 12.14
C TRP A 141 -3.51 5.51 12.52
N ALA A 142 -3.16 5.46 13.81
CA ALA A 142 -1.86 5.91 14.31
C ALA A 142 -0.72 5.01 13.80
N ILE A 143 -0.91 3.69 13.77
CA ILE A 143 0.05 2.74 13.21
C ILE A 143 0.20 2.98 11.70
N GLY A 144 -0.91 3.21 10.99
CA GLY A 144 -0.91 3.50 9.56
C GLY A 144 -0.15 4.78 9.22
N LEU A 145 -0.46 5.87 9.92
CA LEU A 145 0.18 7.17 9.77
C LEU A 145 1.66 7.09 10.10
N GLY A 146 2.00 6.65 11.32
CA GLY A 146 3.38 6.55 11.76
C GLY A 146 4.21 5.60 10.91
N GLY A 147 3.65 4.44 10.56
CA GLY A 147 4.33 3.43 9.75
C GLY A 147 4.54 3.87 8.29
N THR A 148 3.54 4.46 7.65
CA THR A 148 3.67 4.97 6.28
C THR A 148 4.60 6.18 6.22
N ALA A 149 4.51 7.10 7.19
CA ALA A 149 5.43 8.22 7.33
C ALA A 149 6.88 7.73 7.49
N ALA A 150 7.12 6.78 8.40
CA ALA A 150 8.42 6.17 8.60
C ALA A 150 8.94 5.47 7.33
N ALA A 151 8.07 4.74 6.62
CA ALA A 151 8.43 4.12 5.34
C ALA A 151 8.90 5.16 4.31
N GLY A 152 8.21 6.29 4.18
CA GLY A 152 8.63 7.38 3.30
C GLY A 152 9.98 7.99 3.71
N PHE A 153 10.23 8.19 5.01
CA PHE A 153 11.54 8.64 5.48
C PHE A 153 12.66 7.62 5.21
N LEU A 154 12.39 6.32 5.35
CA LEU A 154 13.34 5.27 5.02
C LEU A 154 13.66 5.25 3.52
N VAL A 155 12.64 5.43 2.66
CA VAL A 155 12.84 5.57 1.21
C VAL A 155 13.72 6.79 0.93
N ALA A 156 13.38 7.96 1.48
CA ALA A 156 14.17 9.18 1.31
C ALA A 156 15.63 8.99 1.78
N ALA A 157 15.84 8.32 2.91
CA ALA A 157 17.16 8.12 3.50
C ALA A 157 18.02 7.09 2.75
N PHE A 158 17.42 6.02 2.21
CA PHE A 158 18.19 4.85 1.76
C PHE A 158 17.99 4.45 0.30
N ALA A 159 16.98 4.96 -0.40
CA ALA A 159 16.78 4.60 -1.81
C ALA A 159 17.91 5.18 -2.69
N PRO A 160 18.30 4.49 -3.77
CA PRO A 160 19.16 5.05 -4.80
C PRO A 160 18.60 6.38 -5.37
N PRO A 161 19.44 7.37 -5.72
CA PRO A 161 18.99 8.69 -6.21
C PRO A 161 17.96 8.64 -7.34
N LEU A 162 18.17 7.76 -8.34
CA LEU A 162 17.23 7.60 -9.45
C LEU A 162 15.85 7.11 -8.96
N LEU A 163 15.83 6.19 -7.98
CA LEU A 163 14.58 5.71 -7.39
C LEU A 163 13.90 6.77 -6.54
N LEU A 164 14.64 7.71 -5.94
CA LEU A 164 14.04 8.87 -5.25
C LEU A 164 13.26 9.74 -6.23
N LEU A 165 13.83 10.02 -7.41
CA LEU A 165 13.16 10.81 -8.43
C LEU A 165 11.87 10.14 -8.91
N VAL A 166 11.92 8.83 -9.18
CA VAL A 166 10.72 8.06 -9.55
C VAL A 166 9.71 8.03 -8.40
N ALA A 167 10.17 7.89 -7.16
CA ALA A 167 9.30 7.84 -5.99
C ALA A 167 8.46 9.11 -5.83
N THR A 168 8.97 10.29 -6.22
CA THR A 168 8.25 11.57 -6.08
C THR A 168 6.84 11.56 -6.68
N GLN A 169 6.62 10.79 -7.75
CA GLN A 169 5.32 10.67 -8.42
C GLN A 169 4.26 9.99 -7.54
N PHE A 170 4.70 9.17 -6.58
CA PHE A 170 3.83 8.39 -5.70
C PHE A 170 3.65 9.03 -4.32
N TRP A 171 4.39 10.10 -4.00
CA TRP A 171 4.41 10.64 -2.64
C TRP A 171 3.07 11.23 -2.22
N TRP A 172 2.36 11.94 -3.08
CA TRP A 172 1.02 12.44 -2.75
C TRP A 172 0.05 11.31 -2.39
N GLY A 173 0.04 10.24 -3.19
CA GLY A 173 -0.77 9.05 -2.91
C GLY A 173 -0.38 8.39 -1.58
N LEU A 174 0.92 8.29 -1.28
CA LEU A 174 1.41 7.77 0.00
C LEU A 174 1.07 8.69 1.18
N GLY A 175 1.13 10.00 1.00
CA GLY A 175 0.76 11.00 2.02
C GLY A 175 -0.72 10.89 2.39
N ILE A 176 -1.60 10.84 1.39
CA ILE A 176 -3.03 10.59 1.60
C ILE A 176 -3.25 9.23 2.26
N THR A 177 -2.56 8.19 1.79
CA THR A 177 -2.65 6.84 2.38
C THR A 177 -2.30 6.86 3.86
N ALA A 178 -1.24 7.58 4.26
CA ALA A 178 -0.81 7.67 5.65
C ALA A 178 -1.93 8.20 6.58
N TRP A 179 -2.72 9.18 6.13
CA TRP A 179 -3.83 9.75 6.90
C TRP A 179 -5.15 9.00 6.78
N SER A 180 -5.36 8.28 5.67
CA SER A 180 -6.66 7.70 5.33
C SER A 180 -7.21 6.67 6.33
N GLY A 181 -6.32 6.09 7.16
CA GLY A 181 -6.66 4.91 7.94
C GLY A 181 -7.06 3.69 7.08
N ASN A 182 -6.78 3.75 5.78
CA ASN A 182 -6.92 2.65 4.84
C ASN A 182 -5.97 1.51 5.24
N VAL A 183 -6.33 0.27 4.96
CA VAL A 183 -5.48 -0.88 5.25
C VAL A 183 -4.14 -0.83 4.49
N ASN A 184 -4.09 -0.13 3.36
CA ASN A 184 -2.85 0.19 2.66
C ASN A 184 -1.82 0.88 3.56
N ALA A 185 -2.27 1.71 4.51
CA ALA A 185 -1.39 2.38 5.47
C ALA A 185 -0.72 1.40 6.44
N LEU A 186 -1.31 0.22 6.66
CA LEU A 186 -0.72 -0.88 7.43
C LEU A 186 0.15 -1.78 6.54
N ILE A 187 -0.26 -1.96 5.28
CA ILE A 187 0.47 -2.79 4.31
C ILE A 187 1.82 -2.15 3.97
N VAL A 188 1.90 -0.83 3.77
CA VAL A 188 3.16 -0.14 3.43
C VAL A 188 4.30 -0.43 4.43
N PRO A 189 4.16 -0.15 5.73
CA PRO A 189 5.21 -0.48 6.71
C PRO A 189 5.45 -1.99 6.80
N ALA A 190 4.41 -2.83 6.67
CA ALA A 190 4.60 -4.27 6.62
C ALA A 190 5.50 -4.69 5.43
N MET A 191 5.34 -4.09 4.26
CA MET A 191 6.18 -4.36 3.09
C MET A 191 7.64 -3.91 3.29
N VAL A 192 7.87 -2.83 4.05
CA VAL A 192 9.23 -2.44 4.45
C VAL A 192 9.86 -3.51 5.35
N VAL A 193 9.11 -4.04 6.31
CA VAL A 193 9.59 -5.12 7.20
C VAL A 193 9.82 -6.42 6.41
N VAL A 194 8.95 -6.74 5.44
CA VAL A 194 9.15 -7.88 4.52
C VAL A 194 10.45 -7.69 3.75
N TRP A 195 10.65 -6.54 3.11
CA TRP A 195 11.89 -6.25 2.39
C TRP A 195 13.13 -6.38 3.28
N TRP A 196 13.09 -5.82 4.49
CA TRP A 196 14.17 -5.94 5.46
C TRP A 196 14.44 -7.40 5.85
N GLY A 197 13.39 -8.15 6.18
CA GLY A 197 13.47 -9.57 6.54
C GLY A 197 14.10 -10.41 5.42
N MET A 198 13.82 -10.05 4.17
CA MET A 198 14.38 -10.71 2.99
C MET A 198 15.84 -10.36 2.71
N ARG A 199 16.34 -9.21 3.20
CA ARG A 199 17.77 -8.89 3.16
C ARG A 199 18.54 -9.49 4.34
N SER A 200 17.84 -9.80 5.43
CA SER A 200 18.43 -10.44 6.59
C SER A 200 18.89 -11.87 6.27
N ARG A 201 19.94 -12.32 6.97
CA ARG A 201 20.38 -13.73 6.98
C ARG A 201 19.75 -14.52 8.13
N ARG A 202 18.90 -13.89 8.94
CA ARG A 202 18.31 -14.50 10.14
C ARG A 202 17.01 -15.22 9.79
N VAL A 203 16.90 -16.49 10.20
CA VAL A 203 15.74 -17.35 9.93
C VAL A 203 14.42 -16.74 10.45
N TRP A 204 14.44 -16.16 11.65
CA TRP A 204 13.23 -15.55 12.22
C TRP A 204 12.74 -14.34 11.40
N ALA A 205 13.64 -13.57 10.80
CA ALA A 205 13.30 -12.40 9.99
C ALA A 205 12.70 -12.84 8.64
N GLU A 206 13.19 -13.95 8.08
CA GLU A 206 12.60 -14.58 6.91
C GLU A 206 11.19 -15.11 7.20
N ARG A 207 10.98 -15.76 8.36
CA ARG A 207 9.64 -16.20 8.78
C ARG A 207 8.69 -15.02 8.97
N LEU A 208 9.14 -13.95 9.63
CA LEU A 208 8.35 -12.72 9.82
C LEU A 208 7.94 -12.12 8.46
N ALA A 209 8.83 -12.09 7.47
CA ALA A 209 8.50 -11.66 6.13
C ALA A 209 7.38 -12.52 5.49
N GLY A 210 7.43 -13.84 5.67
CA GLY A 210 6.35 -14.74 5.24
C GLY A 210 5.01 -14.45 5.91
N ILE A 211 5.01 -14.33 7.25
CA ILE A 211 3.80 -14.03 8.06
C ILE A 211 3.17 -12.70 7.59
N LEU A 212 3.98 -11.64 7.51
CA LEU A 212 3.49 -10.31 7.11
C LEU A 212 2.99 -10.29 5.67
N THR A 213 3.59 -11.06 4.77
CA THR A 213 3.10 -11.20 3.39
C THR A 213 1.73 -11.85 3.36
N ALA A 214 1.53 -12.94 4.12
CA ALA A 214 0.23 -13.61 4.21
C ALA A 214 -0.84 -12.73 4.86
N LEU A 215 -0.50 -12.02 5.94
CA LEU A 215 -1.41 -11.05 6.56
C LEU A 215 -1.79 -9.95 5.57
N ALA A 216 -0.82 -9.30 4.94
CA ALA A 216 -1.08 -8.23 3.98
C ALA A 216 -1.93 -8.71 2.79
N ALA A 217 -1.62 -9.88 2.23
CA ALA A 217 -2.38 -10.50 1.13
C ALA A 217 -3.81 -10.88 1.55
N GLY A 218 -3.98 -11.30 2.82
CA GLY A 218 -5.29 -11.58 3.39
C GLY A 218 -6.13 -10.32 3.56
N LEU A 219 -5.53 -9.19 3.92
CA LEU A 219 -6.29 -7.93 4.05
C LEU A 219 -6.61 -7.30 2.69
N LYS A 220 -5.74 -7.50 1.69
CA LYS A 220 -5.89 -7.01 0.32
C LYS A 220 -5.11 -7.91 -0.63
N ILE A 221 -5.64 -8.25 -1.81
CA ILE A 221 -4.95 -9.22 -2.70
C ILE A 221 -3.60 -8.69 -3.22
N GLY A 222 -3.45 -7.37 -3.43
CA GLY A 222 -2.30 -6.77 -4.13
C GLY A 222 -0.91 -7.30 -3.70
N PRO A 223 -0.59 -7.36 -2.40
CA PRO A 223 0.66 -7.93 -1.89
C PRO A 223 0.94 -9.40 -2.25
N LEU A 224 0.01 -10.15 -2.82
CA LEU A 224 0.26 -11.52 -3.30
C LEU A 224 1.37 -11.56 -4.37
N VAL A 225 1.62 -10.46 -5.09
CA VAL A 225 2.79 -10.35 -5.99
C VAL A 225 4.11 -10.56 -5.25
N VAL A 226 4.17 -10.18 -3.97
CA VAL A 226 5.35 -10.39 -3.12
C VAL A 226 5.54 -11.87 -2.82
N ALA A 227 4.47 -12.67 -2.74
CA ALA A 227 4.56 -14.12 -2.59
C ALA A 227 5.34 -14.76 -3.76
N VAL A 228 5.08 -14.30 -4.99
CA VAL A 228 5.81 -14.75 -6.18
C VAL A 228 7.31 -14.43 -6.04
N TRP A 229 7.64 -13.23 -5.55
CA TRP A 229 9.01 -12.84 -5.28
C TRP A 229 9.67 -13.70 -4.20
N LEU A 230 8.98 -14.01 -3.10
CA LEU A 230 9.48 -14.90 -2.04
C LEU A 230 9.83 -16.29 -2.57
N LEU A 231 8.94 -16.85 -3.40
CA LEU A 231 9.11 -18.15 -4.03
C LEU A 231 10.27 -18.14 -5.03
N ALA A 232 10.37 -17.10 -5.87
CA ALA A 232 11.45 -16.93 -6.84
C ALA A 232 12.84 -16.83 -6.17
N GLN A 233 12.91 -16.19 -5.00
CA GLN A 233 14.13 -16.10 -4.19
C GLN A 233 14.47 -17.40 -3.45
N ARG A 234 13.66 -18.48 -3.59
CA ARG A 234 13.83 -19.78 -2.93
C ARG A 234 13.92 -19.69 -1.40
N ARG A 235 13.17 -18.77 -0.81
CA ARG A 235 13.17 -18.46 0.62
C ARG A 235 12.19 -19.36 1.36
N ARG A 236 12.64 -20.59 1.62
CA ARG A 236 11.80 -21.69 2.12
C ARG A 236 11.12 -21.36 3.44
N GLN A 237 11.78 -20.65 4.36
CA GLN A 237 11.21 -20.35 5.67
C GLN A 237 10.11 -19.29 5.56
N ALA A 238 10.29 -18.30 4.68
CA ALA A 238 9.26 -17.32 4.38
C ALA A 238 8.05 -17.98 3.71
N ALA A 239 8.28 -18.85 2.71
CA ALA A 239 7.21 -19.57 2.02
C ALA A 239 6.38 -20.44 2.97
N ILE A 240 7.03 -21.22 3.85
CA ILE A 240 6.33 -22.05 4.85
C ILE A 240 5.51 -21.19 5.80
N ALA A 241 6.11 -20.12 6.35
CA ALA A 241 5.42 -19.24 7.27
C ALA A 241 4.23 -18.54 6.60
N MET A 242 4.39 -18.08 5.36
CA MET A 242 3.33 -17.48 4.57
C MET A 242 2.18 -18.46 4.34
N ILE A 243 2.46 -19.70 3.91
CA ILE A 243 1.44 -20.72 3.67
C ILE A 243 0.72 -21.06 4.99
N ALA A 244 1.46 -21.30 6.07
CA ALA A 244 0.87 -21.64 7.36
C ALA A 244 -0.03 -20.52 7.89
N THR A 245 0.43 -19.26 7.83
CA THR A 245 -0.38 -18.09 8.22
C THR A 245 -1.58 -17.92 7.31
N GLY A 246 -1.41 -18.04 5.98
CA GLY A 246 -2.50 -17.93 5.01
C GLY A 246 -3.58 -18.99 5.21
N LEU A 247 -3.20 -20.24 5.45
CA LEU A 247 -4.13 -21.32 5.79
C LEU A 247 -4.84 -21.05 7.11
N GLY A 248 -4.12 -20.59 8.14
CA GLY A 248 -4.72 -20.21 9.41
C GLY A 248 -5.78 -19.11 9.27
N LEU A 249 -5.47 -18.06 8.52
CA LEU A 249 -6.40 -16.97 8.21
C LEU A 249 -7.60 -17.47 7.40
N GLY A 250 -7.36 -18.32 6.40
CA GLY A 250 -8.42 -18.91 5.58
C GLY A 250 -9.38 -19.75 6.42
N VAL A 251 -8.86 -20.67 7.24
CA VAL A 251 -9.67 -21.50 8.15
C VAL A 251 -10.44 -20.64 9.14
N ALA A 252 -9.79 -19.66 9.78
CA ALA A 252 -10.46 -18.74 10.69
C ALA A 252 -11.60 -17.98 9.99
N THR A 253 -11.39 -17.56 8.74
CA THR A 253 -12.41 -16.86 7.95
C THR A 253 -13.58 -17.76 7.58
N LEU A 254 -13.31 -19.00 7.20
CA LEU A 254 -14.36 -19.98 6.91
C LEU A 254 -15.20 -20.31 8.16
N ILE A 255 -14.56 -20.39 9.34
CA ILE A 255 -15.26 -20.65 10.60
C ILE A 255 -16.12 -19.45 11.02
N LEU A 256 -15.58 -18.23 10.95
CA LEU A 256 -16.22 -17.04 11.51
C LEU A 256 -17.25 -16.40 10.58
N VAL A 257 -17.05 -16.49 9.25
CA VAL A 257 -17.88 -15.79 8.26
C VAL A 257 -18.52 -16.74 7.23
N GLY A 258 -18.16 -18.02 7.27
CA GLY A 258 -18.68 -19.05 6.37
C GLY A 258 -18.06 -19.04 4.96
N PRO A 259 -18.14 -20.17 4.24
CA PRO A 259 -17.63 -20.28 2.86
C PRO A 259 -18.41 -19.41 1.86
N GLY A 260 -19.70 -19.16 2.11
CA GLY A 260 -20.54 -18.32 1.24
C GLY A 260 -19.99 -16.90 1.06
N SER A 261 -19.43 -16.33 2.12
CA SER A 261 -18.81 -15.00 2.10
C SER A 261 -17.56 -14.95 1.21
N ALA A 262 -16.78 -16.04 1.14
CA ALA A 262 -15.62 -16.13 0.26
C ALA A 262 -16.03 -16.16 -1.22
N PHE A 263 -17.08 -16.92 -1.57
CA PHE A 263 -17.59 -16.96 -2.93
C PHE A 263 -18.25 -15.65 -3.35
N ARG A 264 -19.09 -15.07 -2.47
CA ARG A 264 -19.71 -13.77 -2.72
C ARG A 264 -18.66 -12.67 -2.95
N TRP A 265 -17.56 -12.71 -2.22
CA TRP A 265 -16.46 -11.78 -2.45
C TRP A 265 -15.85 -11.92 -3.85
N LEU A 266 -15.69 -13.14 -4.37
CA LEU A 266 -15.21 -13.34 -5.74
C LEU A 266 -16.17 -12.74 -6.76
N ASP A 267 -17.48 -12.86 -6.54
CA ASP A 267 -18.49 -12.25 -7.41
C ASP A 267 -18.44 -10.71 -7.34
N ILE A 268 -18.32 -10.14 -6.13
CA ILE A 268 -18.15 -8.70 -5.92
C ILE A 268 -16.87 -8.20 -6.59
N ALA A 269 -15.75 -8.92 -6.43
CA ALA A 269 -14.47 -8.55 -7.01
C ALA A 269 -14.54 -8.55 -8.55
N ARG A 270 -15.19 -9.53 -9.15
CA ARG A 270 -15.43 -9.57 -10.61
C ARG A 270 -16.32 -8.43 -11.06
N ALA A 271 -17.46 -8.22 -10.39
CA ALA A 271 -18.39 -7.13 -10.72
C ALA A 271 -17.72 -5.76 -10.62
N THR A 272 -16.92 -5.52 -9.57
CA THR A 272 -16.19 -4.26 -9.37
C THR A 272 -15.09 -4.09 -10.41
N ALA A 273 -14.36 -5.15 -10.76
CA ALA A 273 -13.29 -5.09 -11.76
C ALA A 273 -13.81 -4.78 -13.17
N ALA A 274 -15.07 -5.11 -13.46
CA ALA A 274 -15.72 -4.81 -14.74
C ALA A 274 -16.13 -3.34 -14.90
N VAL A 275 -16.13 -2.55 -13.81
CA VAL A 275 -16.50 -1.13 -13.84
C VAL A 275 -15.25 -0.26 -14.01
N SER A 276 -15.25 0.59 -15.04
CA SER A 276 -14.17 1.57 -15.24
C SER A 276 -14.41 2.80 -14.36
N SER A 277 -13.55 2.97 -13.34
CA SER A 277 -13.50 4.21 -12.56
C SER A 277 -12.67 5.28 -13.27
N ASP A 278 -12.79 6.53 -12.81
CA ASP A 278 -12.05 7.65 -13.40
C ASP A 278 -10.51 7.53 -13.33
N LEU A 279 -10.03 6.70 -12.41
CA LEU A 279 -8.63 6.39 -12.17
C LEU A 279 -8.22 5.00 -12.67
N SER A 280 -9.14 4.27 -13.29
CA SER A 280 -8.86 2.96 -13.88
C SER A 280 -7.99 3.09 -15.13
N LEU A 281 -7.20 2.06 -15.43
CA LEU A 281 -6.34 2.03 -16.62
C LEU A 281 -7.11 2.28 -17.93
N PRO A 282 -8.29 1.67 -18.17
CA PRO A 282 -9.12 2.00 -19.33
C PRO A 282 -9.39 3.50 -19.44
N ARG A 283 -9.83 4.16 -18.36
CA ARG A 283 -10.15 5.58 -18.39
C ARG A 283 -8.92 6.46 -18.61
N ILE A 284 -7.78 6.08 -18.03
CA ILE A 284 -6.50 6.76 -18.28
C ILE A 284 -6.11 6.66 -19.75
N LEU A 285 -6.27 5.48 -20.36
CA LEU A 285 -6.00 5.27 -21.78
C LEU A 285 -6.95 6.08 -22.67
N GLU A 286 -8.25 6.12 -22.34
CA GLU A 286 -9.22 6.96 -23.04
C GLU A 286 -8.86 8.44 -22.97
N ARG A 287 -8.47 8.94 -21.79
CA ARG A 287 -8.00 10.32 -21.60
C ARG A 287 -6.71 10.61 -22.37
N ALA A 288 -5.89 9.59 -22.61
CA ALA A 288 -4.70 9.67 -23.45
C ALA A 288 -5.00 9.56 -24.97
N GLY A 289 -6.29 9.47 -25.35
CA GLY A 289 -6.73 9.42 -26.75
C GLY A 289 -6.83 8.02 -27.34
N VAL A 290 -6.72 6.96 -26.52
CA VAL A 290 -6.96 5.58 -26.98
C VAL A 290 -8.48 5.38 -27.18
N PRO A 291 -8.93 4.86 -28.33
CA PRO A 291 -10.34 4.54 -28.55
C PRO A 291 -10.91 3.65 -27.43
N GLY A 292 -12.13 3.95 -26.95
CA GLY A 292 -12.74 3.22 -25.83
C GLY A 292 -12.82 1.70 -26.03
N SER A 293 -13.00 1.24 -27.27
CA SER A 293 -12.98 -0.19 -27.60
C SER A 293 -11.62 -0.86 -27.36
N LEU A 294 -10.51 -0.14 -27.53
CA LEU A 294 -9.16 -0.62 -27.23
C LEU A 294 -8.80 -0.42 -25.76
N ALA A 295 -9.25 0.68 -25.15
CA ALA A 295 -9.06 0.93 -23.73
C ALA A 295 -9.79 -0.10 -22.86
N ALA A 296 -10.97 -0.56 -23.29
CA ALA A 296 -11.73 -1.63 -22.64
C ALA A 296 -10.98 -2.98 -22.59
N LEU A 297 -10.04 -3.23 -23.51
CA LEU A 297 -9.18 -4.42 -23.45
C LEU A 297 -8.21 -4.41 -22.27
N ALA A 298 -8.03 -3.24 -21.62
CA ALA A 298 -7.25 -3.12 -20.39
C ALA A 298 -8.07 -3.46 -19.12
N ILE A 299 -9.38 -3.68 -19.26
CA ILE A 299 -10.19 -4.33 -18.21
C ILE A 299 -9.76 -5.81 -18.21
N PRO A 300 -9.40 -6.39 -17.05
CA PRO A 300 -9.17 -7.82 -16.95
C PRO A 300 -10.42 -8.56 -17.44
N VAL A 301 -10.32 -9.21 -18.60
CA VAL A 301 -11.40 -10.02 -19.18
C VAL A 301 -11.35 -11.41 -18.53
N ASP A 302 -12.52 -11.99 -18.27
CA ASP A 302 -12.69 -13.36 -17.78
C ASP A 302 -11.89 -14.41 -18.59
#